data_AF-M5RZN5-F1
#
_entry.id   AF-M5RZN5-F1
#
_cell.length_a   1.000
_cell.length_b   1.000
_cell.length_c   1.000
_cell.angle_alpha   90.00
_cell.angle_beta   90.00
_cell.angle_gamma   90.00
#
_symmetry.space_group_name_H-M   'P 1'
#
loop_
_entity.id
_entity.type
_entity.pdbx_description
1 polymer ?
#
loop_
_entity_poly.entity_id
_entity_poly.type
_entity_poly.pdbx_seq_one_letter_code
_entity_poly.pdbx_strand_id
1 'polypeptide(L)'
;MLSVVALHSLSPAQSLPSDGEVKASLHRATRLMTQQIADHGGYAWVSSVDGRFSHGEGVAGADRVWVQPPGTPAVGLAFLAAYHATGDAIHLDAAKAVGGALVQGQLQSGGWGYSIEFDPKLRARLPYRVLLKQSGASLSKTFTEAPTPYPGGWDVWSRRQFKSNMTLIDDDTTPCAIRFLCELDRTLKFKDATVHEAVEYALRSTMAAQYPGGAWGHNYDRFSTQQPSVDHYPVISASYPESWSRTWTKSFDGCYMLNDRITQNMVETMLFASRVYNNERYRCSALAGGDFLLRAQMPEPQPAWAQQYDRHMHPAWDRKFEPPAISGRESQDALRTLLVLFRETGETRFLEPVPRAIAYLRTCLRSDGKLARYYELKTNRPIYFNNDYQISYDDRSMPDHYAFVVDSDLEAIERDYQTLASGKPLVRNAQVSDQQVADVIRSQSASGGWLEQGFVRDEQGKKVTPKEGVVSSATMIANIELLSQFLEQN
;
A
#
# COMPACT_ATOMS: atom_id res chain seq x y z
N MET A 1 -27.46 29.17 59.78
CA MET A 1 -26.85 28.27 58.78
C MET A 1 -26.53 29.11 57.55
N LEU A 2 -25.28 29.52 57.39
CA LEU A 2 -24.78 30.18 56.18
C LEU A 2 -24.36 29.09 55.20
N SER A 3 -25.06 28.98 54.08
CA SER A 3 -24.70 28.08 52.98
C SER A 3 -23.63 28.74 52.12
N VAL A 4 -22.45 28.14 52.10
CA VAL A 4 -21.33 28.50 51.23
C VAL A 4 -21.65 28.01 49.82
N VAL A 5 -21.76 28.94 48.87
CA VAL A 5 -21.84 28.63 47.43
C VAL A 5 -20.45 28.22 46.97
N ALA A 6 -20.29 26.95 46.59
CA ALA A 6 -19.07 26.44 45.96
C ALA A 6 -18.94 27.03 44.55
N LEU A 7 -18.01 27.96 44.38
CA LEU A 7 -17.51 28.40 43.08
C LEU A 7 -16.88 27.18 42.39
N HIS A 8 -17.57 26.65 41.38
CA HIS A 8 -16.97 25.69 40.47
C HIS A 8 -15.91 26.43 39.66
N SER A 9 -14.65 26.04 39.87
CA SER A 9 -13.54 26.47 39.03
C SER A 9 -13.78 25.97 37.61
N LEU A 10 -14.20 26.88 36.72
CA LEU A 10 -14.16 26.65 35.28
C LEU A 10 -12.71 26.32 34.91
N SER A 11 -12.47 25.11 34.39
CA SER A 11 -11.21 24.79 33.73
C SER A 11 -10.97 25.84 32.63
N PRO A 12 -9.76 26.41 32.51
CA PRO A 12 -9.51 27.40 31.47
C PRO A 12 -9.81 26.79 30.11
N ALA A 13 -10.52 27.54 29.27
CA ALA A 13 -10.73 27.18 27.87
C ALA A 13 -9.36 26.87 27.26
N GLN A 14 -9.21 25.65 26.75
CA GLN A 14 -7.95 25.17 26.23
C GLN A 14 -7.55 26.06 25.04
N SER A 15 -6.40 26.72 25.15
CA SER A 15 -5.88 27.55 24.07
C SER A 15 -5.57 26.67 22.85
N LEU A 16 -5.96 27.16 21.68
CA LEU A 16 -5.66 26.50 20.41
C LEU A 16 -4.14 26.29 20.26
N PRO A 17 -3.67 25.14 19.74
CA PRO A 17 -2.26 24.93 19.46
C PRO A 17 -1.74 26.00 18.50
N SER A 18 -0.62 26.62 18.85
CA SER A 18 0.07 27.55 17.94
C SER A 18 0.89 26.78 16.89
N ASP A 19 1.12 27.41 15.72
CA ASP A 19 2.01 26.86 14.70
C ASP A 19 3.40 26.52 15.25
N GLY A 20 3.90 27.31 16.20
CA GLY A 20 5.17 27.07 16.87
C GLY A 20 5.18 25.77 17.67
N GLU A 21 4.10 25.46 18.39
CA GLU A 21 3.96 24.21 19.13
C GLU A 21 3.85 23.00 18.19
N VAL A 22 3.11 23.15 17.10
CA VAL A 22 2.96 22.10 16.07
C VAL A 22 4.30 21.81 15.39
N LYS A 23 5.02 22.85 14.94
CA LYS A 23 6.36 22.73 14.36
C LYS A 23 7.34 22.09 15.33
N ALA A 24 7.32 22.48 16.61
CA ALA A 24 8.17 21.88 17.62
C ALA A 24 7.84 20.39 17.85
N SER A 25 6.55 20.00 17.78
CA SER A 25 6.13 18.61 17.88
C SER A 25 6.63 17.77 16.70
N LEU A 26 6.46 18.26 15.47
CA LEU A 26 6.99 17.63 14.26
C LEU A 26 8.50 17.46 14.32
N HIS A 27 9.22 18.50 14.74
CA HIS A 27 10.67 18.47 14.89
C HIS A 27 11.11 17.38 15.89
N ARG A 28 10.47 17.29 17.06
CA ARG A 28 10.78 16.24 18.06
C ARG A 28 10.50 14.83 17.52
N ALA A 29 9.40 14.64 16.80
CA ALA A 29 9.06 13.38 16.16
C ALA A 29 10.12 12.94 15.15
N THR A 30 10.53 13.85 14.27
CA THR A 30 11.57 13.57 13.26
C THR A 30 12.92 13.30 13.90
N ARG A 31 13.27 14.04 14.94
CA ARG A 31 14.51 13.82 15.70
C ARG A 31 14.52 12.43 16.36
N LEU A 32 13.44 12.00 17.01
CA LEU A 32 13.35 10.65 17.57
C LEU A 32 13.56 9.60 16.47
N MET A 33 12.80 9.70 15.38
CA MET A 33 12.84 8.73 14.29
C MET A 33 14.24 8.65 13.68
N THR A 34 14.88 9.78 13.41
CA THR A 34 16.19 9.81 12.75
C THR A 34 17.36 9.45 13.67
N GLN A 35 17.30 9.78 14.96
CA GLN A 35 18.43 9.58 15.87
C GLN A 35 18.39 8.25 16.61
N GLN A 36 17.20 7.71 16.86
CA GLN A 36 17.05 6.49 17.66
C GLN A 36 16.46 5.33 16.89
N ILE A 37 15.54 5.57 15.94
CA ILE A 37 14.77 4.50 15.31
C ILE A 37 15.33 4.07 13.95
N ALA A 38 15.96 4.99 13.22
CA ALA A 38 16.41 4.73 11.86
C ALA A 38 17.61 3.77 11.83
N ASP A 39 17.51 2.76 10.98
CA ASP A 39 18.63 1.89 10.59
C ASP A 39 18.97 2.17 9.14
N HIS A 40 20.20 2.62 8.86
CA HIS A 40 20.65 2.98 7.50
C HIS A 40 19.72 3.99 6.78
N GLY A 41 18.99 4.82 7.55
CA GLY A 41 18.01 5.78 7.02
C GLY A 41 16.63 5.20 6.69
N GLY A 42 16.40 3.90 6.94
CA GLY A 42 15.10 3.25 6.78
C GLY A 42 14.46 2.84 8.12
N TYR A 43 13.27 2.26 8.02
CA TYR A 43 12.38 2.02 9.14
C TYR A 43 11.65 0.67 9.05
N ALA A 44 11.37 0.08 10.21
CA ALA A 44 10.48 -1.07 10.35
C ALA A 44 9.03 -0.64 10.63
N TRP A 45 8.12 -1.59 10.88
CA TRP A 45 6.75 -1.25 11.27
C TRP A 45 6.66 -0.76 12.71
N VAL A 46 7.39 -1.43 13.61
CA VAL A 46 7.37 -1.14 15.04
C VAL A 46 8.77 -1.34 15.62
N SER A 47 9.21 -0.37 16.43
CA SER A 47 10.51 -0.36 17.10
C SER A 47 10.39 -0.08 18.60
N SER A 48 11.36 -0.52 19.39
CA SER A 48 11.52 -0.07 20.76
C SER A 48 11.97 1.39 20.77
N VAL A 49 11.71 2.12 21.85
CA VAL A 49 12.03 3.56 21.95
C VAL A 49 13.53 3.83 21.83
N ASP A 50 14.35 2.86 22.26
CA ASP A 50 15.81 2.89 22.12
C ASP A 50 16.32 2.38 20.76
N GLY A 51 15.42 2.01 19.84
CA GLY A 51 15.74 1.49 18.51
C GLY A 51 16.33 0.09 18.48
N ARG A 52 16.62 -0.52 19.63
CA ARG A 52 17.38 -1.77 19.70
C ARG A 52 16.68 -2.96 19.05
N PHE A 53 15.35 -3.00 19.12
CA PHE A 53 14.55 -4.09 18.62
C PHE A 53 13.45 -3.56 17.71
N SER A 54 13.32 -4.15 16.53
CA SER A 54 12.25 -3.79 15.62
C SER A 54 11.77 -4.97 14.80
N HIS A 55 10.58 -4.82 14.20
CA HIS A 55 10.03 -5.85 13.33
C HIS A 55 9.13 -5.25 12.24
N GLY A 56 9.12 -5.92 11.09
CA GLY A 56 8.01 -5.91 10.15
C GLY A 56 7.23 -7.21 10.28
N GLU A 57 7.00 -7.93 9.18
CA GLU A 57 6.48 -9.30 9.26
C GLU A 57 7.46 -10.23 10.01
N GLY A 58 8.76 -9.98 9.83
CA GLY A 58 9.86 -10.66 10.52
C GLY A 58 10.69 -9.70 11.36
N VAL A 59 11.78 -10.23 11.94
CA VAL A 59 12.77 -9.43 12.67
C VAL A 59 13.40 -8.41 11.71
N ALA A 60 13.45 -7.16 12.16
CA ALA A 60 14.19 -6.07 11.54
C ALA A 60 15.30 -5.67 12.51
N GLY A 61 16.45 -6.35 12.41
CA GLY A 61 17.64 -5.99 13.19
C GLY A 61 18.30 -4.72 12.63
N ALA A 62 19.42 -4.31 13.23
CA ALA A 62 20.15 -3.08 12.85
C ALA A 62 20.58 -3.00 11.36
N ASP A 63 20.55 -4.12 10.65
CA ASP A 63 20.94 -4.23 9.25
C ASP A 63 19.75 -4.56 8.32
N ARG A 64 18.50 -4.41 8.78
CA ARG A 64 17.33 -4.68 7.94
C ARG A 64 16.20 -3.70 8.17
N VAL A 65 15.74 -3.09 7.09
CA VAL A 65 14.58 -2.17 7.09
C VAL A 65 13.44 -2.75 6.26
N TRP A 66 12.21 -2.26 6.48
CA TRP A 66 11.02 -2.73 5.78
C TRP A 66 10.56 -1.71 4.73
N VAL A 67 10.27 -2.17 3.52
CA VAL A 67 9.73 -1.35 2.42
C VAL A 67 8.21 -1.38 2.43
N GLN A 68 7.62 -2.53 2.74
CA GLN A 68 6.17 -2.70 2.88
C GLN A 68 5.64 -1.66 3.90
N PRO A 69 4.68 -0.80 3.51
CA PRO A 69 4.02 0.12 4.43
C PRO A 69 3.48 -0.60 5.69
N PRO A 70 3.51 0.04 6.87
CA PRO A 70 3.91 1.43 7.15
C PRO A 70 5.43 1.65 7.29
N GLY A 71 6.27 0.83 6.65
CA GLY A 71 7.73 0.96 6.71
C GLY A 71 8.32 2.18 5.96
N THR A 72 9.59 2.02 5.58
CA THR A 72 10.52 3.01 5.03
C THR A 72 9.90 4.07 4.09
N PRO A 73 9.27 3.72 2.94
CA PRO A 73 8.76 4.74 2.02
C PRO A 73 7.57 5.54 2.58
N ALA A 74 6.71 4.92 3.38
CA ALA A 74 5.56 5.58 3.99
C ALA A 74 6.01 6.60 5.05
N VAL A 75 7.02 6.25 5.87
CA VAL A 75 7.66 7.18 6.79
C VAL A 75 8.33 8.34 6.04
N GLY A 76 8.97 8.06 4.90
CA GLY A 76 9.54 9.09 4.03
C GLY A 76 8.50 10.09 3.50
N LEU A 77 7.32 9.62 3.10
CA LEU A 77 6.21 10.49 2.68
C LEU A 77 5.77 11.42 3.82
N ALA A 78 5.68 10.90 5.05
CA ALA A 78 5.36 11.71 6.21
C ALA A 78 6.42 12.80 6.48
N PHE A 79 7.71 12.49 6.30
CA PHE A 79 8.76 13.51 6.39
C PHE A 79 8.67 14.57 5.30
N LEU A 80 8.32 14.20 4.07
CA LEU A 80 8.11 15.19 3.01
C LEU A 80 6.90 16.08 3.31
N ALA A 81 5.80 15.52 3.82
CA ALA A 81 4.65 16.31 4.28
C ALA A 81 5.06 17.32 5.38
N ALA A 82 5.80 16.87 6.40
CA ALA A 82 6.32 17.75 7.44
C ALA A 82 7.26 18.82 6.88
N TYR A 83 8.12 18.49 5.91
CA TYR A 83 9.00 19.47 5.27
C TYR A 83 8.20 20.53 4.51
N HIS A 84 7.20 20.14 3.73
CA HIS A 84 6.37 21.08 2.98
C HIS A 84 5.57 22.02 3.90
N ALA A 85 5.05 21.50 5.01
CA ALA A 85 4.28 22.27 5.98
C ALA A 85 5.13 23.22 6.84
N THR A 86 6.40 22.90 7.09
CA THR A 86 7.23 23.64 8.06
C THR A 86 8.40 24.41 7.45
N GLY A 87 8.95 23.93 6.34
CA GLY A 87 10.23 24.37 5.78
C GLY A 87 11.48 23.94 6.56
N ASP A 88 11.35 23.15 7.64
CA ASP A 88 12.48 22.74 8.48
C ASP A 88 13.33 21.65 7.78
N ALA A 89 14.62 21.93 7.59
CA ALA A 89 15.55 21.07 6.88
C ALA A 89 15.71 19.68 7.50
N ILE A 90 15.46 19.51 8.81
CA ILE A 90 15.57 18.19 9.46
C ILE A 90 14.65 17.16 8.80
N HIS A 91 13.46 17.56 8.38
CA HIS A 91 12.49 16.69 7.73
C HIS A 91 12.95 16.30 6.32
N LEU A 92 13.48 17.26 5.56
CA LEU A 92 14.02 16.97 4.23
C LEU A 92 15.24 16.06 4.29
N ASP A 93 16.14 16.27 5.26
CA ASP A 93 17.32 15.42 5.42
C ASP A 93 16.93 13.99 5.86
N ALA A 94 15.91 13.85 6.70
CA ALA A 94 15.30 12.56 7.01
C ALA A 94 14.72 11.88 5.76
N ALA A 95 13.97 12.61 4.94
CA ALA A 95 13.43 12.09 3.67
C ALA A 95 14.56 11.69 2.69
N LYS A 96 15.63 12.47 2.57
CA LYS A 96 16.79 12.08 1.74
C LYS A 96 17.44 10.79 2.23
N ALA A 97 17.54 10.58 3.54
CA ALA A 97 18.06 9.34 4.10
C ALA A 97 17.20 8.12 3.72
N VAL A 98 15.87 8.26 3.75
CA VAL A 98 14.92 7.26 3.23
C VAL A 98 15.16 6.98 1.75
N GLY A 99 15.32 8.04 0.94
CA GLY A 99 15.66 7.92 -0.48
C GLY A 99 16.96 7.14 -0.71
N GLY A 100 17.99 7.44 0.09
CA GLY A 100 19.25 6.72 0.09
C GLY A 100 19.09 5.23 0.40
N ALA A 101 18.30 4.89 1.44
CA ALA A 101 18.03 3.50 1.80
C ALA A 101 17.34 2.74 0.66
N LEU A 102 16.31 3.33 0.04
CA LEU A 102 15.62 2.71 -1.09
C LEU A 102 16.53 2.52 -2.30
N VAL A 103 17.37 3.50 -2.64
CA VAL A 103 18.38 3.37 -3.72
C VAL A 103 19.31 2.19 -3.43
N GLN A 104 19.73 2.01 -2.19
CA GLN A 104 20.63 0.91 -1.79
C GLN A 104 19.99 -0.48 -1.91
N GLY A 105 18.67 -0.57 -1.82
CA GLY A 105 17.91 -1.82 -1.87
C GLY A 105 17.13 -2.09 -3.15
N GLN A 106 17.27 -1.24 -4.17
CA GLN A 106 16.54 -1.45 -5.43
C GLN A 106 17.09 -2.68 -6.17
N LEU A 107 16.18 -3.56 -6.59
CA LEU A 107 16.49 -4.82 -7.27
C LEU A 107 16.70 -4.64 -8.76
N GLN A 108 17.47 -5.54 -9.38
CA GLN A 108 17.64 -5.60 -10.84
C GLN A 108 16.34 -5.86 -11.60
N SER A 109 15.33 -6.45 -10.98
CA SER A 109 14.02 -6.59 -11.63
C SER A 109 13.29 -5.26 -11.81
N GLY A 110 13.55 -4.24 -10.99
CA GLY A 110 12.91 -2.93 -11.15
C GLY A 110 12.66 -2.20 -9.84
N GLY A 111 11.88 -2.83 -8.96
CA GLY A 111 11.41 -2.26 -7.71
C GLY A 111 12.09 -2.89 -6.49
N TRP A 112 11.29 -3.22 -5.49
CA TRP A 112 11.75 -3.67 -4.17
C TRP A 112 11.01 -4.92 -3.73
N GLY A 113 11.68 -5.71 -2.87
CA GLY A 113 11.01 -6.70 -2.02
C GLY A 113 10.50 -6.07 -0.73
N TYR A 114 9.93 -6.87 0.18
CA TYR A 114 9.35 -6.37 1.42
C TYR A 114 10.38 -5.70 2.36
N SER A 115 11.66 -6.04 2.24
CA SER A 115 12.72 -5.49 3.09
C SER A 115 14.00 -5.24 2.31
N ILE A 116 14.89 -4.43 2.90
CA ILE A 116 16.24 -4.16 2.39
C ILE A 116 17.25 -4.65 3.42
N GLU A 117 18.23 -5.37 2.93
CA GLU A 117 19.32 -5.97 3.69
C GLU A 117 20.59 -5.11 3.58
N PHE A 118 21.15 -4.75 4.72
CA PHE A 118 22.34 -3.93 4.85
C PHE A 118 23.54 -4.70 5.41
N ASP A 119 23.35 -5.92 5.96
CA ASP A 119 24.48 -6.73 6.45
C ASP A 119 25.44 -6.98 5.29
N PRO A 120 26.74 -6.62 5.43
CA PRO A 120 27.68 -6.68 4.31
C PRO A 120 27.81 -8.07 3.67
N LYS A 121 27.63 -9.16 4.45
CA LYS A 121 27.78 -10.53 3.96
C LYS A 121 26.51 -11.02 3.28
N LEU A 122 25.33 -10.70 3.83
CA LEU A 122 24.04 -11.10 3.29
C LEU A 122 23.73 -10.31 2.02
N ARG A 123 23.88 -8.98 2.05
CA ARG A 123 23.55 -8.13 0.92
C ARG A 123 24.40 -8.37 -0.32
N ALA A 124 25.64 -8.83 -0.14
CA ALA A 124 26.54 -9.19 -1.25
C ALA A 124 26.00 -10.32 -2.14
N ARG A 125 24.99 -11.07 -1.66
CA ARG A 125 24.31 -12.15 -2.37
C ARG A 125 22.98 -11.74 -2.98
N LEU A 126 22.58 -10.48 -2.82
CA LEU A 126 21.33 -9.96 -3.32
C LEU A 126 21.55 -9.17 -4.62
N PRO A 127 20.62 -9.22 -5.57
CA PRO A 127 20.74 -8.57 -6.87
C PRO A 127 20.42 -7.07 -6.78
N TYR A 128 21.00 -6.36 -5.81
CA TYR A 128 20.84 -4.91 -5.71
C TYR A 128 21.63 -4.20 -6.81
N ARG A 129 21.00 -3.21 -7.43
CA ARG A 129 21.56 -2.48 -8.58
C ARG A 129 22.87 -1.77 -8.25
N VAL A 130 22.97 -1.22 -7.05
CA VAL A 130 24.16 -0.49 -6.60
C VAL A 130 25.41 -1.37 -6.54
N LEU A 131 25.28 -2.68 -6.30
CA LEU A 131 26.39 -3.62 -6.24
C LEU A 131 26.95 -3.97 -7.64
N LEU A 132 26.13 -3.85 -8.69
CA LEU A 132 26.58 -3.98 -10.08
C LEU A 132 27.50 -2.83 -10.48
N LYS A 133 27.08 -1.59 -10.17
CA LYS A 133 27.80 -0.38 -10.58
C LYS A 133 29.21 -0.31 -9.97
N GLN A 134 29.39 -0.89 -8.78
CA GLN A 134 30.66 -0.88 -8.05
C GLN A 134 31.67 -1.95 -8.50
N SER A 135 31.23 -3.02 -9.17
CA SER A 135 32.09 -4.18 -9.44
C SER A 135 32.84 -4.11 -10.78
N GLY A 136 32.55 -3.16 -11.67
CA GLY A 136 33.34 -2.84 -12.88
C GLY A 136 33.55 -3.97 -13.91
N ALA A 137 33.08 -5.19 -13.61
CA ALA A 137 33.28 -6.41 -14.38
C ALA A 137 32.07 -7.31 -14.20
N SER A 138 31.74 -8.04 -15.28
CA SER A 138 30.74 -9.12 -15.35
C SER A 138 30.51 -9.79 -14.01
N LEU A 139 29.38 -9.51 -13.36
CA LEU A 139 28.97 -10.31 -12.22
C LEU A 139 28.99 -11.79 -12.63
N SER A 140 29.31 -12.63 -11.64
CA SER A 140 29.17 -14.08 -11.72
C SER A 140 27.92 -14.50 -12.51
N LYS A 141 27.95 -15.66 -13.18
CA LYS A 141 26.80 -16.29 -13.87
C LYS A 141 25.46 -16.21 -13.12
N THR A 142 25.48 -15.96 -11.81
CA THR A 142 24.36 -15.82 -10.87
C THR A 142 23.46 -14.59 -11.08
N PHE A 143 23.95 -13.47 -11.66
CA PHE A 143 23.15 -12.23 -11.77
C PHE A 143 23.36 -11.58 -13.13
N THR A 144 22.85 -12.22 -14.17
CA THR A 144 22.66 -11.54 -15.46
C THR A 144 21.32 -10.80 -15.40
N GLU A 145 21.29 -9.55 -15.87
CA GLU A 145 20.05 -8.84 -16.21
C GLU A 145 19.36 -9.60 -17.34
N ALA A 146 18.77 -10.76 -17.03
CA ALA A 146 18.00 -11.52 -17.97
C ALA A 146 16.66 -10.79 -18.13
N PRO A 147 16.36 -10.21 -19.30
CA PRO A 147 15.07 -9.61 -19.50
C PRO A 147 13.98 -10.69 -19.36
N THR A 148 12.77 -10.28 -19.01
CA THR A 148 11.61 -11.16 -19.06
C THR A 148 11.49 -11.74 -20.49
N PRO A 149 11.60 -13.07 -20.70
CA PRO A 149 11.45 -13.66 -22.02
C PRO A 149 10.02 -13.52 -22.54
N TYR A 150 9.86 -13.43 -23.87
CA TYR A 150 8.54 -13.51 -24.51
C TYR A 150 7.89 -14.89 -24.25
N PRO A 151 6.58 -14.98 -23.95
CA PRO A 151 5.54 -13.94 -24.04
C PRO A 151 5.44 -13.00 -22.83
N GLY A 152 6.31 -13.13 -21.82
CA GLY A 152 6.24 -12.39 -20.56
C GLY A 152 5.10 -12.84 -19.65
N GLY A 153 4.79 -12.04 -18.63
CA GLY A 153 3.67 -12.27 -17.73
C GLY A 153 3.86 -13.42 -16.73
N TRP A 154 2.76 -13.77 -16.07
CA TRP A 154 2.75 -14.70 -14.94
C TRP A 154 3.26 -16.11 -15.26
N ASP A 155 3.06 -16.63 -16.47
CA ASP A 155 3.51 -17.97 -16.87
C ASP A 155 5.04 -18.08 -16.90
N VAL A 156 5.70 -16.92 -17.00
CA VAL A 156 7.15 -16.75 -16.92
C VAL A 156 7.58 -16.49 -15.48
N TRP A 157 6.92 -15.57 -14.77
CA TRP A 157 7.32 -15.13 -13.42
C TRP A 157 6.97 -16.11 -12.29
N SER A 158 5.87 -16.85 -12.41
CA SER A 158 5.42 -17.88 -11.45
C SER A 158 6.45 -19.00 -11.25
N ARG A 159 7.36 -19.21 -12.22
CA ARG A 159 8.47 -20.17 -12.13
C ARG A 159 9.51 -19.76 -11.09
N ARG A 160 9.54 -18.47 -10.71
CA ARG A 160 10.44 -17.88 -9.71
C ARG A 160 11.89 -18.31 -9.92
N GLN A 161 12.39 -18.12 -11.14
CA GLN A 161 13.75 -18.46 -11.52
C GLN A 161 14.77 -17.66 -10.71
N PHE A 162 14.46 -16.40 -10.38
CA PHE A 162 15.34 -15.50 -9.64
C PHE A 162 14.68 -15.03 -8.33
N LYS A 163 14.47 -15.95 -7.39
CA LYS A 163 13.73 -15.70 -6.13
C LYS A 163 14.22 -14.50 -5.31
N SER A 164 15.52 -14.20 -5.34
CA SER A 164 16.11 -13.05 -4.62
C SER A 164 16.00 -11.74 -5.39
N ASN A 165 15.54 -11.76 -6.65
CA ASN A 165 15.36 -10.60 -7.52
C ASN A 165 13.89 -10.21 -7.69
N MET A 166 13.06 -10.44 -6.68
CA MET A 166 11.61 -10.32 -6.83
C MET A 166 11.12 -8.90 -6.53
N THR A 167 10.66 -8.18 -7.55
CA THR A 167 9.92 -6.94 -7.37
C THR A 167 8.51 -7.27 -6.91
N LEU A 168 8.09 -6.72 -5.77
CA LEU A 168 6.77 -6.93 -5.18
C LEU A 168 5.90 -5.69 -5.40
N ILE A 169 4.78 -5.88 -6.10
CA ILE A 169 3.73 -4.87 -6.21
C ILE A 169 2.76 -4.99 -5.03
N ASP A 170 2.63 -6.21 -4.51
CA ASP A 170 1.84 -6.59 -3.36
C ASP A 170 2.13 -5.78 -2.09
N ASP A 171 1.09 -5.66 -1.26
CA ASP A 171 1.06 -4.86 -0.04
C ASP A 171 1.62 -3.45 -0.22
N ASP A 172 1.39 -2.85 -1.39
CA ASP A 172 1.83 -1.49 -1.71
C ASP A 172 3.35 -1.27 -1.62
N THR A 173 4.15 -2.34 -1.66
CA THR A 173 5.61 -2.33 -1.45
C THR A 173 6.33 -1.45 -2.48
N THR A 174 6.42 -1.89 -3.73
CA THR A 174 7.02 -1.10 -4.82
C THR A 174 6.20 0.15 -5.16
N PRO A 175 4.84 0.10 -5.22
CA PRO A 175 4.06 1.30 -5.54
C PRO A 175 4.28 2.45 -4.55
N CYS A 176 4.35 2.20 -3.24
CA CYS A 176 4.65 3.22 -2.23
C CYS A 176 6.07 3.78 -2.37
N ALA A 177 7.07 2.91 -2.59
CA ALA A 177 8.44 3.34 -2.86
C ALA A 177 8.54 4.25 -4.08
N ILE A 178 7.81 3.95 -5.16
CA ILE A 178 7.73 4.83 -6.34
C ILE A 178 7.10 6.18 -5.96
N ARG A 179 5.95 6.20 -5.29
CA ARG A 179 5.28 7.47 -4.92
C ARG A 179 6.18 8.34 -4.04
N PHE A 180 6.84 7.74 -3.07
CA PHE A 180 7.81 8.45 -2.23
C PHE A 180 8.98 9.03 -3.06
N LEU A 181 9.62 8.23 -3.91
CA LEU A 181 10.76 8.71 -4.70
C LEU A 181 10.35 9.77 -5.72
N CYS A 182 9.17 9.66 -6.34
CA CYS A 182 8.59 10.70 -7.18
C CYS A 182 8.46 12.04 -6.41
N GLU A 183 7.91 12.00 -5.18
CA GLU A 183 7.74 13.20 -4.35
C GLU A 183 9.09 13.79 -3.90
N LEU A 184 10.04 12.92 -3.51
CA LEU A 184 11.39 13.34 -3.16
C LEU A 184 12.09 14.00 -4.35
N ASP A 185 12.03 13.39 -5.54
CA ASP A 185 12.65 13.90 -6.77
C ASP A 185 12.08 15.28 -7.12
N ARG A 186 10.75 15.44 -7.06
CA ARG A 186 10.07 16.73 -7.22
C ARG A 186 10.54 17.76 -6.20
N THR A 187 10.60 17.38 -4.92
CA THR A 187 11.04 18.25 -3.81
C THR A 187 12.48 18.72 -4.00
N LEU A 188 13.35 17.83 -4.50
CA LEU A 188 14.73 18.13 -4.86
C LEU A 188 14.86 18.84 -6.22
N LYS A 189 13.74 19.22 -6.84
CA LYS A 189 13.66 19.92 -8.12
C LYS A 189 14.34 19.16 -9.25
N PHE A 190 14.28 17.83 -9.20
CA PHE A 190 14.87 16.91 -10.20
C PHE A 190 16.39 17.04 -10.34
N LYS A 191 17.07 17.51 -9.29
CA LYS A 191 18.54 17.76 -9.32
C LYS A 191 19.36 16.59 -8.80
N ASP A 192 18.76 15.67 -8.05
CA ASP A 192 19.45 14.48 -7.59
C ASP A 192 19.35 13.37 -8.64
N ALA A 193 20.42 13.23 -9.43
CA ALA A 193 20.46 12.24 -10.51
C ALA A 193 20.31 10.80 -10.03
N THR A 194 20.66 10.50 -8.77
CA THR A 194 20.56 9.14 -8.23
C THR A 194 19.11 8.81 -7.90
N VAL A 195 18.41 9.73 -7.24
CA VAL A 195 16.97 9.59 -6.95
C VAL A 195 16.18 9.53 -8.25
N HIS A 196 16.44 10.45 -9.18
CA HIS A 196 15.76 10.52 -10.48
C HIS A 196 15.94 9.23 -11.30
N GLU A 197 17.15 8.67 -11.33
CA GLU A 197 17.42 7.42 -12.04
C GLU A 197 16.71 6.22 -11.38
N ALA A 198 16.68 6.14 -10.05
CA ALA A 198 16.03 5.06 -9.34
C ALA A 198 14.52 5.00 -9.60
N VAL A 199 13.84 6.15 -9.58
CA VAL A 199 12.39 6.23 -9.84
C VAL A 199 12.05 5.96 -11.30
N GLU A 200 12.80 6.51 -12.26
CA GLU A 200 12.64 6.20 -13.69
C GLU A 200 12.81 4.70 -13.98
N TYR A 201 13.79 4.05 -13.32
CA TYR A 201 14.00 2.61 -13.47
C TYR A 201 12.81 1.78 -12.98
N ALA A 202 12.27 2.11 -11.80
CA ALA A 202 11.12 1.43 -11.23
C ALA A 202 9.83 1.67 -12.06
N LEU A 203 9.60 2.90 -12.51
CA LEU A 203 8.46 3.25 -13.36
C LEU A 203 8.52 2.52 -14.71
N ARG A 204 9.70 2.50 -15.36
CA ARG A 204 9.89 1.76 -16.62
C ARG A 204 9.61 0.26 -16.46
N SER A 205 10.15 -0.34 -15.40
CA SER A 205 9.96 -1.76 -15.11
C SER A 205 8.50 -2.12 -14.85
N THR A 206 7.83 -1.36 -13.98
CA THR A 206 6.44 -1.63 -13.60
C THR A 206 5.46 -1.37 -14.73
N MET A 207 5.67 -0.33 -15.56
CA MET A 207 4.89 -0.12 -16.78
C MET A 207 5.05 -1.27 -17.79
N ALA A 208 6.27 -1.77 -17.95
CA ALA A 208 6.53 -2.93 -18.81
C ALA A 208 6.00 -4.24 -18.22
N ALA A 209 5.74 -4.32 -16.91
CA ALA A 209 5.09 -5.46 -16.29
C ALA A 209 3.55 -5.41 -16.36
N GLN A 210 2.97 -4.28 -16.78
CA GLN A 210 1.51 -4.13 -16.93
C GLN A 210 1.01 -5.03 -18.07
N TYR A 211 -0.03 -5.82 -17.80
CA TYR A 211 -0.65 -6.66 -18.81
C TYR A 211 -1.36 -5.83 -19.89
N PRO A 212 -1.54 -6.37 -21.11
CA PRO A 212 -2.33 -5.70 -22.17
C PRO A 212 -3.73 -5.31 -21.71
N GLY A 213 -4.35 -6.15 -20.87
CA GLY A 213 -5.63 -5.88 -20.24
C GLY A 213 -5.61 -4.79 -19.15
N GLY A 214 -4.45 -4.25 -18.79
CA GLY A 214 -4.26 -3.12 -17.88
C GLY A 214 -3.95 -3.46 -16.42
N ALA A 215 -4.15 -4.71 -16.00
CA ALA A 215 -3.85 -5.15 -14.64
C ALA A 215 -2.35 -5.24 -14.36
N TRP A 216 -2.02 -5.38 -13.07
CA TRP A 216 -0.71 -5.86 -12.61
C TRP A 216 -0.83 -7.20 -11.89
N GLY A 217 0.27 -7.94 -11.88
CA GLY A 217 0.44 -9.16 -11.08
C GLY A 217 1.06 -8.85 -9.72
N HIS A 218 1.08 -9.85 -8.83
CA HIS A 218 1.63 -9.73 -7.48
C HIS A 218 3.12 -9.37 -7.46
N ASN A 219 3.90 -9.95 -8.38
CA ASN A 219 5.34 -9.82 -8.43
C ASN A 219 5.93 -10.27 -9.78
N TYR A 220 7.20 -9.94 -9.99
CA TYR A 220 8.01 -10.43 -11.09
C TYR A 220 9.50 -10.46 -10.72
N ASP A 221 10.26 -11.39 -11.30
CA ASP A 221 11.62 -11.72 -10.88
C ASP A 221 12.74 -11.27 -11.85
N ARG A 222 12.35 -10.59 -12.92
CA ARG A 222 13.24 -10.12 -14.00
C ARG A 222 12.80 -8.77 -14.51
N PHE A 223 13.73 -8.01 -15.07
CA PHE A 223 13.41 -6.72 -15.65
C PHE A 223 12.55 -6.88 -16.90
N SER A 224 11.32 -6.38 -16.85
CA SER A 224 10.45 -6.31 -18.02
C SER A 224 10.87 -5.15 -18.91
N THR A 225 11.19 -5.44 -20.17
CA THR A 225 11.52 -4.42 -21.18
C THR A 225 10.34 -4.09 -22.09
N GLN A 226 9.30 -4.91 -22.06
CA GLN A 226 8.06 -4.76 -22.81
C GLN A 226 6.91 -5.43 -22.06
N GLN A 227 5.68 -5.02 -22.38
CA GLN A 227 4.47 -5.64 -21.85
C GLN A 227 4.35 -7.12 -22.24
N PRO A 228 3.66 -7.93 -21.42
CA PRO A 228 3.28 -9.28 -21.79
C PRO A 228 2.51 -9.32 -23.12
N SER A 229 2.59 -10.43 -23.83
CA SER A 229 1.96 -10.64 -25.13
C SER A 229 0.44 -10.55 -25.04
N VAL A 230 -0.18 -9.78 -25.94
CA VAL A 230 -1.65 -9.74 -26.11
C VAL A 230 -2.21 -11.06 -26.65
N ASP A 231 -1.43 -11.82 -27.43
CA ASP A 231 -1.86 -13.13 -27.93
C ASP A 231 -1.93 -14.16 -26.79
N HIS A 232 -1.09 -13.98 -25.76
CA HIS A 232 -1.01 -14.88 -24.61
C HIS A 232 -1.88 -14.43 -23.42
N TYR A 233 -2.03 -13.11 -23.25
CA TYR A 233 -2.85 -12.44 -22.25
C TYR A 233 -3.87 -11.51 -22.95
N PRO A 234 -4.94 -12.09 -23.54
CA PRO A 234 -5.86 -11.35 -24.38
C PRO A 234 -6.70 -10.34 -23.58
N VAL A 235 -7.07 -9.25 -24.25
CA VAL A 235 -7.95 -8.22 -23.68
C VAL A 235 -9.41 -8.68 -23.80
N ILE A 236 -9.90 -9.36 -22.76
CA ILE A 236 -11.27 -9.88 -22.67
C ILE A 236 -11.94 -9.45 -21.36
N SER A 237 -13.27 -9.53 -21.30
CA SER A 237 -14.03 -9.22 -20.09
C SER A 237 -14.13 -10.42 -19.16
N ALA A 238 -14.32 -10.16 -17.87
CA ALA A 238 -14.54 -11.20 -16.88
C ALA A 238 -15.81 -12.00 -17.17
N SER A 239 -15.73 -13.29 -16.89
CA SER A 239 -16.87 -14.20 -17.05
C SER A 239 -16.81 -15.33 -16.01
N TYR A 240 -17.89 -16.11 -15.95
CA TYR A 240 -17.93 -17.26 -15.08
C TYR A 240 -17.23 -18.46 -15.73
N PRO A 241 -16.35 -19.18 -15.01
CA PRO A 241 -15.91 -20.47 -15.50
C PRO A 241 -17.10 -21.45 -15.54
N GLU A 242 -17.03 -22.45 -16.43
CA GLU A 242 -18.06 -23.49 -16.52
C GLU A 242 -18.24 -24.23 -15.18
N SER A 243 -17.12 -24.50 -14.51
CA SER A 243 -17.05 -25.06 -13.17
C SER A 243 -15.78 -24.60 -12.46
N TRP A 244 -15.71 -24.76 -11.14
CA TRP A 244 -14.51 -24.47 -10.37
C TRP A 244 -14.32 -25.49 -9.24
N SER A 245 -13.06 -25.76 -8.89
CA SER A 245 -12.71 -26.76 -7.88
C SER A 245 -13.09 -26.30 -6.48
N ARG A 246 -13.82 -27.13 -5.74
CA ARG A 246 -14.16 -26.87 -4.31
C ARG A 246 -13.02 -27.17 -3.35
N THR A 247 -11.89 -27.66 -3.87
CA THR A 247 -10.65 -27.87 -3.14
C THR A 247 -9.54 -27.04 -3.77
N TRP A 248 -8.62 -26.56 -2.93
CA TRP A 248 -7.51 -25.73 -3.38
C TRP A 248 -6.60 -26.46 -4.38
N THR A 249 -6.44 -25.89 -5.57
CA THR A 249 -5.74 -26.51 -6.71
C THR A 249 -4.21 -26.37 -6.62
N LYS A 250 -3.70 -25.40 -5.85
CA LYS A 250 -2.28 -25.02 -5.79
C LYS A 250 -1.68 -24.59 -7.14
N SER A 251 -2.53 -24.27 -8.12
CA SER A 251 -2.08 -23.88 -9.45
C SER A 251 -1.59 -22.43 -9.50
N PHE A 252 -2.14 -21.57 -8.63
CA PHE A 252 -1.82 -20.14 -8.60
C PHE A 252 -2.00 -19.49 -9.98
N ASP A 253 -3.07 -19.82 -10.70
CA ASP A 253 -3.28 -19.35 -12.09
C ASP A 253 -3.64 -17.86 -12.19
N GLY A 254 -3.99 -17.23 -11.06
CA GLY A 254 -4.30 -15.80 -10.99
C GLY A 254 -3.12 -14.95 -11.47
N CYS A 255 -3.37 -14.07 -12.43
CA CYS A 255 -2.36 -13.18 -13.00
C CYS A 255 -2.78 -11.70 -12.97
N TYR A 256 -4.08 -11.43 -12.98
CA TYR A 256 -4.64 -10.08 -12.87
C TYR A 256 -5.16 -9.86 -11.44
N MET A 257 -4.49 -8.99 -10.69
CA MET A 257 -4.66 -8.92 -9.24
C MET A 257 -5.37 -7.65 -8.77
N LEU A 258 -6.42 -7.84 -7.96
CA LEU A 258 -7.06 -6.81 -7.13
C LEU A 258 -6.82 -7.02 -5.64
N ASN A 259 -6.40 -8.25 -5.25
CA ASN A 259 -5.94 -8.58 -3.90
C ASN A 259 -4.94 -7.54 -3.39
N ASP A 260 -5.08 -7.18 -2.11
CA ASP A 260 -4.23 -6.20 -1.42
C ASP A 260 -4.01 -4.89 -2.21
N ARG A 261 -5.03 -4.51 -3.00
CA ARG A 261 -5.07 -3.31 -3.84
C ARG A 261 -3.94 -3.25 -4.89
N ILE A 262 -3.40 -4.38 -5.35
CA ILE A 262 -2.26 -4.42 -6.30
C ILE A 262 -2.46 -3.49 -7.51
N THR A 263 -3.52 -3.67 -8.30
CA THR A 263 -3.76 -2.84 -9.48
C THR A 263 -4.19 -1.41 -9.10
N GLN A 264 -4.94 -1.26 -8.02
CA GLN A 264 -5.47 0.02 -7.55
C GLN A 264 -4.34 0.95 -7.09
N ASN A 265 -3.41 0.45 -6.29
CA ASN A 265 -2.24 1.19 -5.83
C ASN A 265 -1.33 1.56 -7.01
N MET A 266 -1.20 0.69 -8.02
CA MET A 266 -0.48 1.02 -9.26
C MET A 266 -1.18 2.11 -10.08
N VAL A 267 -2.52 2.09 -10.19
CA VAL A 267 -3.29 3.18 -10.81
C VAL A 267 -3.01 4.50 -10.11
N GLU A 268 -3.08 4.54 -8.78
CA GLU A 268 -2.79 5.73 -7.99
C GLU A 268 -1.34 6.20 -8.16
N THR A 269 -0.37 5.28 -8.16
CA THR A 269 1.05 5.56 -8.40
C THR A 269 1.28 6.16 -9.79
N MET A 270 0.64 5.63 -10.83
CA MET A 270 0.80 6.13 -12.20
C MET A 270 0.12 7.50 -12.40
N LEU A 271 -1.04 7.74 -11.78
CA LEU A 271 -1.65 9.08 -11.73
C LEU A 271 -0.74 10.07 -11.01
N PHE A 272 -0.13 9.66 -9.89
CA PHE A 272 0.82 10.48 -9.15
C PHE A 272 2.06 10.82 -9.98
N ALA A 273 2.70 9.82 -10.61
CA ALA A 273 3.85 10.03 -11.48
C ALA A 273 3.50 10.94 -12.67
N SER A 274 2.30 10.81 -13.25
CA SER A 274 1.82 11.70 -14.31
C SER A 274 1.81 13.17 -13.87
N ARG A 275 1.29 13.47 -12.67
CA ARG A 275 1.28 14.83 -12.12
C ARG A 275 2.68 15.36 -11.80
N VAL A 276 3.55 14.51 -11.27
CA VAL A 276 4.93 14.91 -10.89
C VAL A 276 5.77 15.24 -12.12
N TYR A 277 5.74 14.37 -13.15
CA TYR A 277 6.62 14.48 -14.31
C TYR A 277 5.96 15.12 -15.53
N ASN A 278 4.67 15.44 -15.45
CA ASN A 278 3.86 15.93 -16.57
C ASN A 278 4.02 15.06 -17.83
N ASN A 279 3.97 13.74 -17.64
CA ASN A 279 4.19 12.77 -18.70
C ASN A 279 2.95 11.89 -18.90
N GLU A 280 2.36 12.01 -20.09
CA GLU A 280 1.10 11.35 -20.46
C GLU A 280 1.22 9.82 -20.43
N ARG A 281 2.43 9.25 -20.60
CA ARG A 281 2.63 7.78 -20.58
C ARG A 281 2.12 7.14 -19.28
N TYR A 282 2.29 7.83 -18.15
CA TYR A 282 1.83 7.35 -16.86
C TYR A 282 0.31 7.47 -16.73
N ARG A 283 -0.27 8.56 -17.25
CA ARG A 283 -1.72 8.72 -17.31
C ARG A 283 -2.36 7.62 -18.16
N CYS A 284 -1.81 7.31 -19.33
CA CYS A 284 -2.27 6.20 -20.16
C CYS A 284 -2.18 4.86 -19.42
N SER A 285 -1.08 4.60 -18.69
CA SER A 285 -0.94 3.38 -17.89
C SER A 285 -1.98 3.29 -16.77
N ALA A 286 -2.27 4.41 -16.08
CA ALA A 286 -3.34 4.46 -15.08
C ALA A 286 -4.73 4.21 -15.69
N LEU A 287 -5.02 4.82 -16.85
CA LEU A 287 -6.28 4.61 -17.57
C LEU A 287 -6.43 3.16 -18.02
N ALA A 288 -5.36 2.51 -18.46
CA ALA A 288 -5.37 1.07 -18.78
C ALA A 288 -5.71 0.23 -17.53
N GLY A 289 -5.18 0.58 -16.36
CA GLY A 289 -5.60 -0.03 -15.08
C GLY A 289 -7.08 0.21 -14.77
N GLY A 290 -7.61 1.38 -15.08
CA GLY A 290 -9.05 1.65 -15.02
C GLY A 290 -9.87 0.78 -15.99
N ASP A 291 -9.39 0.62 -17.23
CA ASP A 291 -10.02 -0.23 -18.24
C ASP A 291 -10.07 -1.71 -17.78
N PHE A 292 -9.03 -2.16 -17.07
CA PHE A 292 -9.06 -3.46 -16.40
C PHE A 292 -10.21 -3.54 -15.40
N LEU A 293 -10.36 -2.55 -14.50
CA LEU A 293 -11.45 -2.55 -13.51
C LEU A 293 -12.83 -2.64 -14.17
N LEU A 294 -13.04 -1.93 -15.28
CA LEU A 294 -14.29 -2.00 -16.05
C LEU A 294 -14.53 -3.40 -16.63
N ARG A 295 -13.50 -4.01 -17.23
CA ARG A 295 -13.57 -5.37 -17.79
C ARG A 295 -13.67 -6.45 -16.72
N ALA A 296 -13.08 -6.22 -15.55
CA ALA A 296 -13.03 -7.15 -14.44
C ALA A 296 -14.32 -7.17 -13.62
N GLN A 297 -15.27 -6.25 -13.87
CA GLN A 297 -16.57 -6.37 -13.24
C GLN A 297 -17.27 -7.61 -13.79
N MET A 298 -17.60 -8.55 -12.91
CA MET A 298 -18.29 -9.77 -13.28
C MET A 298 -19.67 -9.47 -13.88
N PRO A 299 -20.19 -10.31 -14.80
CA PRO A 299 -21.52 -10.12 -15.34
C PRO A 299 -22.60 -10.46 -14.29
N GLU A 300 -23.86 -10.21 -14.66
CA GLU A 300 -25.00 -10.70 -13.88
C GLU A 300 -24.90 -12.23 -13.67
N PRO A 301 -25.29 -12.75 -12.49
CA PRO A 301 -26.05 -12.07 -11.43
C PRO A 301 -25.19 -11.37 -10.35
N GLN A 302 -23.87 -11.22 -10.54
CA GLN A 302 -22.98 -10.68 -9.51
C GLN A 302 -22.07 -9.56 -10.03
N PRO A 303 -22.60 -8.35 -10.33
CA PRO A 303 -21.86 -7.24 -10.91
C PRO A 303 -20.84 -6.57 -9.95
N ALA A 304 -19.87 -7.34 -9.48
CA ALA A 304 -18.82 -6.98 -8.54
C ALA A 304 -17.49 -7.63 -8.97
N TRP A 305 -16.47 -7.67 -8.10
CA TRP A 305 -15.12 -8.12 -8.45
C TRP A 305 -14.64 -9.26 -7.57
N ALA A 306 -13.88 -10.19 -8.14
CA ALA A 306 -13.07 -11.16 -7.43
C ALA A 306 -11.74 -10.55 -6.96
N GLN A 307 -11.01 -11.27 -6.10
CA GLN A 307 -9.66 -10.85 -5.70
C GLN A 307 -8.64 -10.97 -6.84
N GLN A 308 -8.77 -12.01 -7.67
CA GLN A 308 -7.86 -12.26 -8.78
C GLN A 308 -8.55 -13.01 -9.92
N TYR A 309 -8.00 -12.84 -11.11
CA TYR A 309 -8.45 -13.50 -12.32
C TYR A 309 -7.29 -14.22 -13.02
N ASP A 310 -7.59 -15.38 -13.60
CA ASP A 310 -6.69 -16.07 -14.52
C ASP A 310 -6.56 -15.32 -15.86
N ARG A 311 -5.69 -15.82 -16.75
CA ARG A 311 -5.49 -15.23 -18.08
C ARG A 311 -6.74 -15.20 -18.96
N HIS A 312 -7.75 -16.01 -18.63
CA HIS A 312 -9.05 -16.09 -19.29
C HIS A 312 -10.10 -15.17 -18.66
N MET A 313 -9.70 -14.34 -17.69
CA MET A 313 -10.56 -13.44 -16.92
C MET A 313 -11.64 -14.18 -16.11
N HIS A 314 -11.36 -15.41 -15.67
CA HIS A 314 -12.18 -16.10 -14.68
C HIS A 314 -11.62 -15.89 -13.27
N PRO A 315 -12.47 -15.74 -12.24
CA PRO A 315 -12.03 -15.78 -10.85
C PRO A 315 -11.21 -17.05 -10.57
N ALA A 316 -10.05 -16.89 -9.91
CA ALA A 316 -9.09 -17.98 -9.71
C ALA A 316 -8.74 -18.19 -8.23
N TRP A 317 -8.32 -19.41 -7.90
CA TRP A 317 -7.71 -19.71 -6.60
C TRP A 317 -6.39 -18.95 -6.45
N ASP A 318 -6.14 -18.41 -5.26
CA ASP A 318 -4.80 -18.03 -4.82
C ASP A 318 -4.35 -18.92 -3.65
N ARG A 319 -4.30 -18.42 -2.42
CA ARG A 319 -3.98 -19.24 -1.24
C ARG A 319 -5.13 -20.21 -0.91
N LYS A 320 -4.85 -21.16 -0.03
CA LYS A 320 -5.80 -22.22 0.40
C LYS A 320 -7.10 -21.73 1.03
N PHE A 321 -7.21 -20.43 1.32
CA PHE A 321 -8.37 -19.74 1.89
C PHE A 321 -8.90 -18.62 0.98
N GLU A 322 -8.50 -18.61 -0.30
CA GLU A 322 -8.82 -17.54 -1.28
C GLU A 322 -9.35 -18.17 -2.57
N PRO A 323 -10.64 -18.56 -2.59
CA PRO A 323 -11.25 -19.30 -3.68
C PRO A 323 -11.68 -18.39 -4.85
N PRO A 324 -11.98 -18.98 -6.03
CA PRO A 324 -12.80 -18.35 -7.06
C PRO A 324 -14.14 -17.87 -6.48
N ALA A 325 -14.25 -16.58 -6.23
CA ALA A 325 -15.40 -15.97 -5.58
C ALA A 325 -15.48 -14.48 -5.91
N ILE A 326 -16.69 -13.94 -5.81
CA ILE A 326 -16.86 -12.49 -5.70
C ILE A 326 -16.35 -12.06 -4.35
N SER A 327 -15.57 -10.98 -4.30
CA SER A 327 -14.93 -10.51 -3.09
C SER A 327 -15.54 -9.23 -2.54
N GLY A 328 -15.98 -9.23 -1.28
CA GLY A 328 -16.62 -8.09 -0.63
C GLY A 328 -15.69 -6.91 -0.39
N ARG A 329 -14.42 -7.16 -0.03
CA ARG A 329 -13.43 -6.10 0.25
C ARG A 329 -12.91 -5.47 -1.03
N GLU A 330 -12.43 -6.29 -1.95
CA GLU A 330 -11.74 -5.87 -3.17
C GLU A 330 -12.73 -5.20 -4.15
N SER A 331 -14.02 -5.57 -4.10
CA SER A 331 -15.07 -4.84 -4.82
C SER A 331 -15.22 -3.40 -4.33
N GLN A 332 -15.16 -3.15 -3.02
CA GLN A 332 -15.21 -1.79 -2.47
C GLN A 332 -13.97 -0.98 -2.88
N ASP A 333 -12.80 -1.62 -2.91
CA ASP A 333 -11.56 -1.00 -3.37
C ASP A 333 -11.59 -0.66 -4.87
N ALA A 334 -12.16 -1.53 -5.71
CA ALA A 334 -12.40 -1.26 -7.13
C ALA A 334 -13.33 -0.05 -7.32
N LEU A 335 -14.46 0.00 -6.58
CA LEU A 335 -15.39 1.13 -6.63
C LEU A 335 -14.72 2.46 -6.29
N ARG A 336 -13.95 2.52 -5.20
CA ARG A 336 -13.21 3.74 -4.84
C ARG A 336 -12.22 4.16 -5.92
N THR A 337 -11.51 3.20 -6.51
CA THR A 337 -10.51 3.47 -7.55
C THR A 337 -11.16 4.03 -8.81
N LEU A 338 -12.35 3.54 -9.17
CA LEU A 338 -13.15 4.08 -10.27
C LEU A 338 -13.59 5.53 -9.99
N LEU A 339 -14.01 5.85 -8.75
CA LEU A 339 -14.31 7.24 -8.36
C LEU A 339 -13.07 8.15 -8.41
N VAL A 340 -11.89 7.64 -8.01
CA VAL A 340 -10.62 8.35 -8.16
C VAL A 340 -10.33 8.62 -9.64
N LEU A 341 -10.45 7.61 -10.51
CA LEU A 341 -10.24 7.77 -11.94
C LEU A 341 -11.20 8.80 -12.55
N PHE A 342 -12.49 8.77 -12.21
CA PHE A 342 -13.42 9.81 -12.63
C PHE A 342 -12.97 11.20 -12.18
N ARG A 343 -12.58 11.37 -10.91
CA ARG A 343 -12.13 12.67 -10.39
C ARG A 343 -10.89 13.20 -11.13
N GLU A 344 -9.95 12.32 -11.47
CA GLU A 344 -8.69 12.70 -12.13
C GLU A 344 -8.82 12.86 -13.65
N THR A 345 -9.95 12.46 -14.24
CA THR A 345 -10.09 12.37 -15.72
C THR A 345 -11.33 13.04 -16.27
N GLY A 346 -12.40 13.15 -15.49
CA GLY A 346 -13.74 13.53 -15.95
C GLY A 346 -14.45 12.46 -16.79
N GLU A 347 -13.87 11.28 -16.99
CA GLU A 347 -14.43 10.25 -17.87
C GLU A 347 -15.59 9.50 -17.20
N THR A 348 -16.82 9.79 -17.63
CA THR A 348 -18.07 9.26 -17.02
C THR A 348 -18.17 7.74 -17.04
N ARG A 349 -17.46 7.05 -17.96
CA ARG A 349 -17.41 5.58 -18.02
C ARG A 349 -16.94 4.93 -16.72
N PHE A 350 -16.15 5.64 -15.91
CA PHE A 350 -15.74 5.15 -14.59
C PHE A 350 -16.85 5.23 -13.53
N LEU A 351 -17.90 6.01 -13.75
CA LEU A 351 -19.07 6.07 -12.86
C LEU A 351 -20.14 5.02 -13.20
N GLU A 352 -20.25 4.64 -14.48
CA GLU A 352 -21.26 3.68 -14.97
C GLU A 352 -21.37 2.37 -14.18
N PRO A 353 -20.27 1.67 -13.81
CA PRO A 353 -20.37 0.38 -13.11
C PRO A 353 -20.80 0.49 -11.63
N VAL A 354 -20.73 1.69 -11.03
CA VAL A 354 -20.84 1.89 -9.58
C VAL A 354 -22.23 1.57 -9.03
N PRO A 355 -23.36 2.07 -9.59
CA PRO A 355 -24.69 1.82 -9.02
C PRO A 355 -25.06 0.35 -8.97
N ARG A 356 -24.79 -0.40 -10.05
CA ARG A 356 -25.13 -1.83 -10.13
C ARG A 356 -24.33 -2.68 -9.14
N ALA A 357 -23.06 -2.35 -8.93
CA ALA A 357 -22.22 -3.03 -7.95
C ALA A 357 -22.67 -2.75 -6.52
N ILE A 358 -22.99 -1.50 -6.17
CA ILE A 358 -23.51 -1.15 -4.85
C ILE A 358 -24.85 -1.86 -4.60
N ALA A 359 -25.75 -1.85 -5.59
CA ALA A 359 -27.04 -2.54 -5.48
C ALA A 359 -26.84 -4.04 -5.22
N TYR A 360 -25.94 -4.70 -5.95
CA TYR A 360 -25.60 -6.10 -5.72
C TYR A 360 -24.99 -6.33 -4.32
N LEU A 361 -23.95 -5.59 -3.94
CA LEU A 361 -23.26 -5.78 -2.66
C LEU A 361 -24.19 -5.53 -1.46
N ARG A 362 -25.21 -4.68 -1.59
CA ARG A 362 -26.26 -4.52 -0.57
C ARG A 362 -27.06 -5.80 -0.34
N THR A 363 -27.31 -6.58 -1.38
CA THR A 363 -27.98 -7.90 -1.23
C THR A 363 -27.09 -8.93 -0.53
N CYS A 364 -25.79 -8.67 -0.47
CA CYS A 364 -24.79 -9.53 0.16
C CYS A 364 -24.53 -9.19 1.63
N LEU A 365 -25.13 -8.12 2.16
CA LEU A 365 -24.95 -7.70 3.55
C LEU A 365 -25.42 -8.80 4.49
N ARG A 366 -24.59 -9.05 5.49
CA ARG A 366 -24.92 -9.91 6.62
C ARG A 366 -25.87 -9.17 7.56
N SER A 367 -26.44 -9.91 8.51
CA SER A 367 -27.34 -9.34 9.54
C SER A 367 -26.66 -8.29 10.44
N ASP A 368 -25.34 -8.32 10.55
CA ASP A 368 -24.51 -7.35 11.28
C ASP A 368 -24.13 -6.13 10.43
N GLY A 369 -24.61 -6.02 9.18
CA GLY A 369 -24.30 -4.93 8.26
C GLY A 369 -22.91 -5.03 7.61
N LYS A 370 -22.16 -6.10 7.87
CA LYS A 370 -20.85 -6.36 7.27
C LYS A 370 -20.98 -7.18 5.98
N LEU A 371 -19.87 -7.34 5.26
CA LEU A 371 -19.76 -8.23 4.11
C LEU A 371 -18.92 -9.45 4.47
N ALA A 372 -19.28 -10.61 3.94
CA ALA A 372 -18.33 -11.71 3.86
C ALA A 372 -17.21 -11.32 2.88
N ARG A 373 -16.00 -11.83 3.10
CA ARG A 373 -14.93 -11.61 2.14
C ARG A 373 -15.22 -12.33 0.84
N TYR A 374 -15.82 -13.53 0.86
CA TYR A 374 -16.07 -14.33 -0.34
C TYR A 374 -17.54 -14.69 -0.50
N TYR A 375 -18.03 -14.59 -1.74
CA TYR A 375 -19.34 -15.07 -2.15
C TYR A 375 -19.22 -16.05 -3.31
N GLU A 376 -19.83 -17.21 -3.16
CA GLU A 376 -19.87 -18.28 -4.13
C GLU A 376 -20.43 -17.78 -5.48
N LEU A 377 -19.74 -18.15 -6.56
CA LEU A 377 -20.12 -17.77 -7.91
C LEU A 377 -21.54 -18.27 -8.23
N LYS A 378 -22.38 -17.36 -8.76
CA LYS A 378 -23.78 -17.54 -9.17
C LYS A 378 -24.81 -17.76 -8.06
N THR A 379 -24.42 -18.05 -6.82
CA THR A 379 -25.38 -18.36 -5.74
C THR A 379 -25.48 -17.27 -4.67
N ASN A 380 -24.50 -16.35 -4.61
CA ASN A 380 -24.33 -15.35 -3.54
C ASN A 380 -24.16 -15.95 -2.14
N ARG A 381 -23.87 -17.25 -2.02
CA ARG A 381 -23.68 -17.86 -0.71
C ARG A 381 -22.32 -17.46 -0.13
N PRO A 382 -22.25 -16.89 1.09
CA PRO A 382 -20.97 -16.56 1.72
C PRO A 382 -20.07 -17.77 1.88
N ILE A 383 -18.81 -17.69 1.46
CA ILE A 383 -17.79 -18.72 1.64
C ILE A 383 -16.87 -18.34 2.80
N TYR A 384 -16.69 -19.29 3.71
CA TYR A 384 -15.75 -19.26 4.82
C TYR A 384 -14.82 -20.47 4.74
N PHE A 385 -13.88 -20.56 5.67
CA PHE A 385 -13.00 -21.71 5.83
C PHE A 385 -12.95 -22.13 7.28
N ASN A 386 -12.95 -23.44 7.52
CA ASN A 386 -12.66 -23.97 8.85
C ASN A 386 -11.15 -23.95 9.15
N ASN A 387 -10.75 -24.34 10.36
CA ASN A 387 -9.34 -24.40 10.77
C ASN A 387 -8.50 -25.39 9.94
N ASP A 388 -9.14 -26.34 9.26
CA ASP A 388 -8.51 -27.28 8.32
C ASP A 388 -8.46 -26.73 6.88
N TYR A 389 -8.88 -25.48 6.67
CA TYR A 389 -8.97 -24.82 5.36
C TYR A 389 -9.85 -25.56 4.35
N GLN A 390 -10.93 -26.16 4.84
CA GLN A 390 -12.02 -26.65 4.02
C GLN A 390 -13.09 -25.57 3.89
N ILE A 391 -13.70 -25.47 2.70
CA ILE A 391 -14.82 -24.56 2.45
C ILE A 391 -15.93 -24.84 3.46
N SER A 392 -16.36 -23.79 4.13
CA SER A 392 -17.48 -23.74 5.06
C SER A 392 -18.45 -22.66 4.60
N TYR A 393 -19.72 -22.80 5.00
CA TYR A 393 -20.75 -21.76 4.85
C TYR A 393 -21.22 -21.27 6.22
N ASP A 394 -20.44 -21.59 7.25
CA ASP A 394 -20.63 -21.24 8.65
C ASP A 394 -19.43 -20.41 9.10
N ASP A 395 -19.72 -19.23 9.65
CA ASP A 395 -18.77 -18.22 10.11
C ASP A 395 -18.38 -18.39 11.59
N ARG A 396 -18.91 -19.40 12.29
CA ARG A 396 -18.65 -19.63 13.72
C ARG A 396 -17.29 -20.27 14.02
N SER A 397 -16.60 -20.81 13.01
CA SER A 397 -15.37 -21.57 13.21
C SER A 397 -14.38 -21.29 12.08
N MET A 398 -13.80 -20.09 12.10
CA MET A 398 -12.84 -19.61 11.11
C MET A 398 -11.45 -19.43 11.74
N PRO A 399 -10.37 -19.54 10.94
CA PRO A 399 -9.04 -19.11 11.37
C PRO A 399 -9.04 -17.66 11.87
N ASP A 400 -8.36 -17.40 12.99
CA ASP A 400 -8.33 -16.11 13.68
C ASP A 400 -7.35 -15.08 13.08
N HIS A 401 -6.43 -15.53 12.24
CA HIS A 401 -5.39 -14.71 11.63
C HIS A 401 -5.77 -14.13 10.26
N TYR A 402 -7.00 -14.36 9.79
CA TYR A 402 -7.47 -13.88 8.49
C TYR A 402 -8.90 -13.34 8.57
N ALA A 403 -9.12 -12.14 8.03
CA ALA A 403 -10.43 -11.50 8.05
C ALA A 403 -11.33 -12.05 6.94
N PHE A 404 -12.24 -12.95 7.29
CA PHE A 404 -13.29 -13.46 6.38
C PHE A 404 -14.60 -12.64 6.41
N VAL A 405 -14.70 -11.70 7.33
CA VAL A 405 -15.81 -10.73 7.42
C VAL A 405 -15.17 -9.35 7.48
N VAL A 406 -15.65 -8.44 6.64
CA VAL A 406 -15.08 -7.10 6.45
C VAL A 406 -16.16 -6.05 6.63
N ASP A 407 -15.74 -4.87 7.08
CA ASP A 407 -16.66 -3.75 7.20
C ASP A 407 -17.21 -3.31 5.83
N SER A 408 -18.41 -2.75 5.87
CA SER A 408 -19.12 -2.23 4.71
C SER A 408 -19.07 -0.72 4.71
N ASP A 409 -18.39 -0.16 3.71
CA ASP A 409 -18.31 1.27 3.44
C ASP A 409 -19.21 1.69 2.27
N LEU A 410 -20.16 0.83 1.88
CA LEU A 410 -21.03 1.05 0.72
C LEU A 410 -21.80 2.38 0.79
N GLU A 411 -22.21 2.80 1.99
CA GLU A 411 -22.86 4.10 2.18
C GLU A 411 -21.92 5.27 1.88
N ALA A 412 -20.66 5.19 2.33
CA ALA A 412 -19.67 6.22 2.04
C ALA A 412 -19.36 6.28 0.54
N ILE A 413 -19.17 5.12 -0.09
CA ILE A 413 -18.91 5.02 -1.53
C ILE A 413 -20.10 5.55 -2.34
N GLU A 414 -21.34 5.24 -1.94
CA GLU A 414 -22.53 5.76 -2.62
C GLU A 414 -22.65 7.28 -2.47
N ARG A 415 -22.37 7.84 -1.28
CA ARG A 415 -22.34 9.29 -1.06
C ARG A 415 -21.30 9.97 -1.96
N ASP A 416 -20.10 9.40 -2.06
CA ASP A 416 -19.05 9.92 -2.93
C ASP A 416 -19.47 9.85 -4.41
N TYR A 417 -20.03 8.72 -4.83
CA TYR A 417 -20.60 8.55 -6.17
C TYR A 417 -21.67 9.59 -6.48
N GLN A 418 -22.68 9.77 -5.62
CA GLN A 418 -23.76 10.73 -5.82
C GLN A 418 -23.23 12.17 -5.93
N THR A 419 -22.25 12.51 -5.10
CA THR A 419 -21.59 13.82 -5.14
C THR A 419 -20.93 14.05 -6.50
N LEU A 420 -20.09 13.10 -6.93
CA LEU A 420 -19.39 13.16 -8.21
C LEU A 420 -20.33 13.15 -9.42
N ALA A 421 -21.35 12.29 -9.41
CA ALA A 421 -22.36 12.19 -10.46
C ALA A 421 -23.19 13.47 -10.60
N SER A 422 -23.35 14.24 -9.53
CA SER A 422 -23.98 15.57 -9.56
C SER A 422 -23.07 16.70 -10.06
N GLY A 423 -21.85 16.39 -10.49
CA GLY A 423 -20.85 17.36 -10.95
C GLY A 423 -20.17 18.14 -9.82
N LYS A 424 -20.39 17.73 -8.56
CA LYS A 424 -19.76 18.36 -7.40
C LYS A 424 -18.41 17.70 -7.10
N PRO A 425 -17.37 18.48 -6.76
CA PRO A 425 -16.13 17.90 -6.29
C PRO A 425 -16.35 17.23 -4.93
N LEU A 426 -15.65 16.13 -4.67
CA LEU A 426 -15.51 15.64 -3.31
C LEU A 426 -14.69 16.67 -2.52
N VAL A 427 -15.27 17.21 -1.46
CA VAL A 427 -14.54 18.05 -0.52
C VAL A 427 -13.58 17.13 0.24
N ARG A 428 -12.30 17.15 -0.15
CA ARG A 428 -11.26 16.49 0.64
C ARG A 428 -10.98 17.35 1.86
N ASN A 429 -10.89 16.68 3.00
CA ASN A 429 -10.61 17.18 4.34
C ASN A 429 -11.86 17.69 5.08
N ALA A 430 -12.32 16.90 6.05
CA ALA A 430 -12.84 17.55 7.25
C ALA A 430 -11.71 18.46 7.76
N GLN A 431 -12.04 19.71 8.08
CA GLN A 431 -11.11 20.64 8.71
C GLN A 431 -10.44 19.92 9.89
N VAL A 432 -9.11 19.96 9.96
CA VAL A 432 -8.39 19.28 11.04
C VAL A 432 -8.83 19.95 12.33
N SER A 433 -9.33 19.16 13.28
CA SER A 433 -9.83 19.71 14.52
C SER A 433 -8.68 20.18 15.39
N ASP A 434 -8.71 21.44 15.82
CA ASP A 434 -7.75 21.99 16.77
C ASP A 434 -7.65 21.14 18.05
N GLN A 435 -8.77 20.55 18.47
CA GLN A 435 -8.82 19.65 19.62
C GLN A 435 -8.04 18.36 19.34
N GLN A 436 -8.19 17.77 18.15
CA GLN A 436 -7.44 16.58 17.77
C GLN A 436 -5.92 16.88 17.73
N VAL A 437 -5.53 18.04 17.20
CA VAL A 437 -4.13 18.49 17.18
C VAL A 437 -3.59 18.70 18.59
N ALA A 438 -4.35 19.36 19.47
CA ALA A 438 -3.98 19.56 20.86
C ALA A 438 -3.77 18.23 21.59
N ASP A 439 -4.63 17.24 21.35
CA ASP A 439 -4.55 15.93 21.98
C ASP A 439 -3.37 15.09 21.45
N VAL A 440 -3.07 15.18 20.15
CA VAL A 440 -1.85 14.60 19.57
C VAL A 440 -0.60 15.24 20.18
N ILE A 441 -0.51 16.56 20.26
CA ILE A 441 0.67 17.23 20.84
C ILE A 441 0.83 16.84 22.33
N ARG A 442 -0.26 16.82 23.09
CA ARG A 442 -0.24 16.49 24.53
C ARG A 442 0.15 15.04 24.80
N SER A 443 -0.22 14.11 23.93
CA SER A 443 0.11 12.69 24.06
C SER A 443 1.53 12.36 23.55
N GLN A 444 2.23 13.31 22.93
CA GLN A 444 3.62 13.12 22.53
C GLN A 444 4.51 12.98 23.78
N SER A 445 5.23 11.87 23.85
CA SER A 445 6.15 11.59 24.96
C SER A 445 7.37 12.51 24.93
N ALA A 446 8.11 12.55 26.04
CA ALA A 446 9.34 13.33 26.17
C ALA A 446 10.46 12.89 25.20
N SER A 447 10.43 11.64 24.70
CA SER A 447 11.36 11.18 23.66
C SER A 447 11.06 11.80 22.29
N GLY A 448 9.85 12.30 22.08
CA GLY A 448 9.39 12.91 20.83
C GLY A 448 8.41 12.05 20.03
N GLY A 449 8.14 10.82 20.46
CA GLY A 449 7.21 9.90 19.77
C GLY A 449 5.87 9.76 20.50
N TRP A 450 4.91 9.14 19.83
CA TRP A 450 3.65 8.69 20.41
C TRP A 450 3.77 7.21 20.74
N LEU A 451 3.94 6.90 22.03
CA LEU A 451 4.24 5.55 22.49
C LEU A 451 2.94 4.79 22.73
N GLU A 452 2.89 3.56 22.24
CA GLU A 452 1.74 2.67 22.41
C GLU A 452 2.13 1.36 23.09
N GLN A 453 1.14 0.70 23.71
CA GLN A 453 1.35 -0.65 24.22
C GLN A 453 1.45 -1.62 23.04
N GLY A 454 2.53 -2.40 23.01
CA GLY A 454 2.81 -3.30 21.90
C GLY A 454 3.98 -4.22 22.20
N PHE A 455 4.39 -4.97 21.19
CA PHE A 455 5.59 -5.80 21.28
C PHE A 455 6.53 -5.46 20.15
N VAL A 456 7.81 -5.79 20.35
CA VAL A 456 8.85 -5.87 19.32
C VAL A 456 9.40 -7.28 19.28
N ARG A 457 10.25 -7.59 18.31
CA ARG A 457 10.95 -8.87 18.25
C ARG A 457 12.43 -8.67 18.55
N ASP A 458 12.97 -9.51 19.42
CA ASP A 458 14.44 -9.58 19.59
C ASP A 458 15.10 -10.26 18.38
N GLU A 459 16.43 -10.33 18.41
CA GLU A 459 17.25 -10.95 17.35
C GLU A 459 16.89 -12.43 17.10
N GLN A 460 16.31 -13.12 18.08
CA GLN A 460 15.85 -14.51 17.97
C GLN A 460 14.38 -14.61 17.52
N GLY A 461 13.71 -13.48 17.27
CA GLY A 461 12.31 -13.42 16.85
C GLY A 461 11.29 -13.55 17.97
N LYS A 462 11.74 -13.60 19.24
CA LYS A 462 10.85 -13.68 20.39
C LYS A 462 10.20 -12.32 20.64
N LYS A 463 8.91 -12.35 20.97
CA LYS A 463 8.17 -11.14 21.34
C LYS A 463 8.68 -10.58 22.67
N VAL A 464 8.98 -9.29 22.68
CA VAL A 464 9.38 -8.51 23.85
C VAL A 464 8.40 -7.34 23.98
N THR A 465 7.91 -7.06 25.18
CA THR A 465 7.00 -5.94 25.47
C THR A 465 7.76 -4.91 26.32
N PRO A 466 8.30 -3.83 25.73
CA PRO A 466 8.97 -2.78 26.48
C PRO A 466 7.99 -2.08 27.44
N LYS A 467 8.44 -1.74 28.65
CA LYS A 467 7.57 -1.14 29.68
C LYS A 467 7.14 0.28 29.32
N GLU A 468 8.03 0.99 28.66
CA GLU A 468 7.86 2.34 28.12
C GLU A 468 6.94 2.40 26.90
N GLY A 469 6.61 1.25 26.29
CA GLY A 469 5.85 1.15 25.05
C GLY A 469 6.73 1.03 23.80
N VAL A 470 6.10 1.05 22.64
CA VAL A 470 6.75 0.94 21.33
C VAL A 470 6.49 2.18 20.48
N VAL A 471 7.35 2.42 19.50
CA VAL A 471 7.14 3.38 18.43
C VAL A 471 6.57 2.64 17.22
N SER A 472 5.34 2.95 16.84
CA SER A 472 4.70 2.43 15.63
C SER A 472 4.83 3.42 14.49
N SER A 473 5.40 2.99 13.36
CA SER A 473 5.52 3.81 12.17
C SER A 473 4.15 4.27 11.66
N ALA A 474 3.11 3.43 11.80
CA ALA A 474 1.74 3.82 11.43
C ALA A 474 1.24 5.02 12.27
N THR A 475 1.42 4.96 13.59
CA THR A 475 1.01 6.04 14.51
C THR A 475 1.84 7.30 14.27
N MET A 476 3.14 7.16 14.00
CA MET A 476 4.00 8.28 13.65
C MET A 476 3.56 8.96 12.34
N ILE A 477 3.28 8.17 11.29
CA ILE A 477 2.81 8.69 10.00
C ILE A 477 1.49 9.45 10.18
N ALA A 478 0.49 8.83 10.81
CA ALA A 478 -0.82 9.44 11.00
C ALA A 478 -0.75 10.78 11.76
N ASN A 479 0.05 10.84 12.82
CA ASN A 479 0.19 12.07 13.61
C ASN A 479 1.01 13.14 12.87
N ILE A 480 2.08 12.76 12.18
CA ILE A 480 2.85 13.72 11.36
C ILE A 480 1.98 14.30 10.25
N GLU A 481 1.19 13.48 9.56
CA GLU A 481 0.27 13.93 8.52
C GLU A 481 -0.80 14.87 9.09
N LEU A 482 -1.42 14.53 10.23
CA LEU A 482 -2.41 15.38 10.89
C LEU A 482 -1.83 16.76 11.24
N LEU A 483 -0.65 16.78 11.86
CA LEU A 483 0.03 18.02 12.26
C LEU A 483 0.48 18.85 11.04
N SER A 484 0.90 18.19 9.96
CA SER A 484 1.27 18.87 8.71
C SER A 484 0.06 19.50 8.04
N GLN A 485 -1.06 18.76 7.96
CA GLN A 485 -2.32 19.28 7.41
C GLN A 485 -2.86 20.47 8.21
N PHE A 486 -2.71 20.48 9.54
CA PHE A 486 -3.09 21.63 10.36
C PHE A 486 -2.31 22.90 9.97
N LEU A 487 -1.00 22.78 9.71
CA LEU A 487 -0.15 23.90 9.28
C LEU A 487 -0.41 24.35 7.85
N GLU A 488 -0.95 23.49 6.99
CA GLU A 488 -1.32 23.86 5.61
C GLU A 488 -2.69 24.56 5.54
N GLN A 489 -3.52 24.38 6.57
CA GLN A 489 -4.87 24.99 6.66
C GLN A 489 -4.85 26.41 7.22
N ASN A 490 -3.81 26.78 7.98
CA ASN A 490 -3.65 28.07 8.66
C ASN A 490 -2.46 28.84 8.08
#